data_AF-A0A350W513-F1
#
_entry.id   AF-A0A350W513-F1
#
_cell.length_a   1.000
_cell.length_b   1.000
_cell.length_c   1.000
_cell.angle_alpha   90.00
_cell.angle_beta   90.00
_cell.angle_gamma   90.00
#
_symmetry.space_group_name_H-M   'P 1'
#
loop_
_entity.id
_entity.type
_entity.pdbx_description
1 polymer ?
#
loop_
_entity_poly.entity_id
_entity_poly.type
_entity_poly.pdbx_seq_one_letter_code
_entity_poly.pdbx_strand_id
1 'polypeptide(L)'
;MAYDTDTFAVSNLWSKFLSDYRNVESQDTDPPNVAAPATTDNSLDSDDVTTVTDNVTETTGGEDDVAEVNFAVAELISGTTFLYMRYPIERDTGDNLQIKWNGKGFALTGDNGSTYTFVPVTDFERIDDEEENDDGSGEYSVTIPVVYLPSGQTDWDTAASTITLNFSIKVDTDSFDLQGQAFTGAYENTDSGITPVDIETGGKIKPIFEYILNGILYPYISEDPTDIITIGQSLDLVEKRLPAGSNYRIGFIATDYSENWIANWVNVIIE
;
A
#
# COMPACT_ATOMS: atom_id res chain seq x y z
N MET A 1 33.13 -30.98 -1.87
CA MET A 1 32.82 -30.01 -2.94
C MET A 1 31.59 -29.28 -2.46
N ALA A 2 31.78 -28.07 -1.94
CA ALA A 2 30.69 -27.24 -1.47
C ALA A 2 29.99 -26.66 -2.71
N TYR A 3 28.70 -26.91 -2.84
CA TYR A 3 27.85 -26.10 -3.70
C TYR A 3 27.67 -24.77 -2.98
N ASP A 4 28.15 -23.70 -3.61
CA ASP A 4 27.89 -22.33 -3.21
C ASP A 4 26.38 -22.09 -3.42
N THR A 5 25.63 -21.86 -2.35
CA THR A 5 24.15 -21.77 -2.37
C THR A 5 23.63 -20.35 -2.51
N ASP A 6 24.49 -19.35 -2.70
CA ASP A 6 24.08 -17.93 -2.64
C ASP A 6 24.13 -17.24 -4.01
N THR A 7 23.37 -17.72 -5.00
CA THR A 7 23.25 -17.02 -6.31
C THR A 7 22.05 -16.07 -6.44
N PHE A 8 21.24 -15.86 -5.40
CA PHE A 8 20.10 -14.92 -5.50
C PHE A 8 19.92 -13.97 -4.32
N ALA A 9 20.65 -14.13 -3.20
CA ALA A 9 20.48 -13.32 -2.00
C ALA A 9 21.47 -12.13 -1.94
N VAL A 10 21.43 -11.24 -2.94
CA VAL A 10 22.08 -9.92 -2.83
C VAL A 10 21.11 -8.87 -3.36
N SER A 11 20.13 -8.50 -2.54
CA SER A 11 19.07 -7.54 -2.88
C SER A 11 19.61 -6.22 -3.45
N ASN A 12 20.78 -5.77 -2.98
CA ASN A 12 21.36 -4.49 -3.40
C ASN A 12 22.22 -4.59 -4.68
N LEU A 13 22.48 -5.80 -5.19
CA LEU A 13 23.12 -5.96 -6.50
C LEU A 13 22.10 -6.00 -7.63
N TRP A 14 20.83 -6.33 -7.34
CA TRP A 14 19.77 -6.34 -8.35
C TRP A 14 19.34 -4.94 -8.75
N SER A 15 19.10 -4.03 -7.81
CA SER A 15 18.81 -2.62 -8.10
C SER A 15 19.97 -1.97 -8.86
N LYS A 16 21.21 -2.20 -8.39
CA LYS A 16 22.43 -1.74 -9.08
C LYS A 16 22.59 -2.35 -10.48
N PHE A 17 22.37 -3.65 -10.64
CA PHE A 17 22.41 -4.31 -11.94
C PHE A 17 21.32 -3.79 -12.88
N LEU A 18 20.10 -3.56 -12.40
CA LEU A 18 19.00 -3.02 -13.18
C LEU A 18 19.26 -1.56 -13.58
N SER A 19 19.79 -0.73 -12.68
CA SER A 19 20.26 0.64 -12.97
C SER A 19 21.40 0.62 -14.00
N ASP A 20 22.45 -0.17 -13.78
CA ASP A 20 23.59 -0.32 -14.71
C ASP A 20 23.15 -0.91 -16.07
N TYR A 21 22.18 -1.82 -16.11
CA TYR A 21 21.63 -2.44 -17.33
C TYR A 21 20.72 -1.49 -18.12
N ARG A 22 19.96 -0.64 -17.42
CA ARG A 22 19.05 0.34 -18.03
C ARG A 22 19.71 1.69 -18.34
N ASN A 23 21.02 1.86 -18.11
CA ASN A 23 21.74 3.14 -18.21
C ASN A 23 21.22 4.26 -17.30
N VAL A 24 20.41 3.94 -16.28
CA VAL A 24 20.07 4.91 -15.22
C VAL A 24 21.37 5.21 -14.49
N GLU A 25 21.83 6.47 -14.54
CA GLU A 25 23.11 6.83 -13.91
C GLU A 25 23.08 6.37 -12.45
N SER A 26 24.04 5.55 -12.03
CA SER A 26 24.17 5.04 -10.65
C SER A 26 24.28 6.14 -9.55
N GLN A 27 24.12 7.41 -9.93
CA GLN A 27 24.12 8.61 -9.10
C GLN A 27 22.90 9.50 -9.37
N ASP A 28 21.84 8.99 -10.00
CA ASP A 28 20.62 9.75 -10.19
C ASP A 28 20.04 10.16 -8.84
N THR A 29 19.84 11.45 -8.67
CA THR A 29 19.26 12.06 -7.46
C THR A 29 17.99 12.83 -7.76
N ASP A 30 17.60 12.89 -9.03
CA ASP A 30 16.43 13.65 -9.46
C ASP A 30 15.22 12.72 -9.44
N PRO A 31 14.10 13.10 -8.80
CA PRO A 31 12.91 12.26 -8.79
C PRO A 31 12.23 12.23 -10.16
N PRO A 32 11.36 11.23 -10.42
CA PRO A 32 10.53 11.16 -11.61
C PRO A 32 9.75 12.46 -11.86
N ASN A 33 9.50 12.77 -13.13
CA ASN A 33 8.69 13.93 -13.51
C ASN A 33 7.21 13.54 -13.67
N VAL A 34 6.46 13.69 -12.58
CA VAL A 34 5.01 13.49 -12.55
C VAL A 34 4.32 14.85 -12.57
N ALA A 35 3.31 15.00 -13.43
CA ALA A 35 2.48 16.20 -13.45
C ALA A 35 1.65 16.32 -12.15
N ALA A 36 0.92 17.42 -12.00
CA ALA A 36 0.00 17.55 -10.87
C ALA A 36 -1.29 16.77 -11.20
N PRO A 37 -1.81 15.95 -10.27
CA PRO A 37 -3.00 15.15 -10.53
C PRO A 37 -4.22 16.06 -10.68
N ALA A 38 -5.09 15.70 -11.62
CA ALA A 38 -6.42 16.24 -11.78
C ALA A 38 -7.44 15.23 -11.22
N THR A 39 -8.61 15.73 -10.82
CA THR A 39 -9.71 14.89 -10.35
C THR A 39 -11.02 15.39 -10.93
N THR A 40 -11.94 14.48 -11.24
CA THR A 40 -13.27 14.82 -11.74
C THR A 40 -14.18 15.38 -10.66
N ASP A 41 -13.93 15.01 -9.40
CA ASP A 41 -14.64 15.52 -8.24
C ASP A 41 -13.70 15.72 -7.04
N ASN A 42 -13.91 16.81 -6.31
CA ASN A 42 -13.20 17.14 -5.08
C ASN A 42 -14.08 16.97 -3.83
N SER A 43 -15.37 16.67 -3.99
CA SER A 43 -16.30 16.34 -2.89
C SER A 43 -16.91 14.98 -3.18
N LEU A 44 -16.91 14.07 -2.22
CA LEU A 44 -17.43 12.72 -2.40
C LEU A 44 -18.56 12.47 -1.40
N ASP A 45 -19.80 12.31 -1.88
CA ASP A 45 -20.95 11.79 -1.12
C ASP A 45 -20.94 10.24 -1.05
N SER A 46 -21.87 9.63 -0.32
CA SER A 46 -21.89 8.20 0.05
C SER A 46 -21.68 7.23 -1.10
N ASP A 47 -22.18 7.60 -2.28
CA ASP A 47 -22.22 6.75 -3.48
C ASP A 47 -21.44 7.37 -4.65
N ASP A 48 -20.66 8.42 -4.39
CA ASP A 48 -19.88 9.11 -5.41
C ASP A 48 -18.55 8.39 -5.69
N VAL A 49 -18.15 8.45 -6.96
CA VAL A 49 -16.86 7.96 -7.44
C VAL A 49 -16.18 9.09 -8.18
N THR A 50 -14.95 9.41 -7.78
CA THR A 50 -14.10 10.33 -8.53
C THR A 50 -13.06 9.57 -9.34
N THR A 51 -12.63 10.16 -10.45
CA THR A 51 -11.49 9.69 -11.22
C THR A 51 -10.33 10.63 -11.01
N VAL A 52 -9.21 10.10 -10.52
CA VAL A 52 -7.93 10.80 -10.40
C VAL A 52 -7.09 10.46 -11.61
N THR A 53 -6.55 11.49 -12.26
CA THR A 53 -5.71 11.34 -13.45
C THR A 53 -4.43 12.12 -13.29
N ASP A 54 -3.32 11.54 -13.73
CA ASP A 54 -2.03 12.22 -13.80
C ASP A 54 -1.27 11.76 -15.03
N ASN A 55 -0.16 12.42 -15.36
CA ASN A 55 0.71 12.02 -16.45
C ASN A 55 2.15 11.96 -15.97
N VAL A 56 2.79 10.82 -16.20
CA VAL A 56 4.21 10.60 -15.88
C VAL A 56 4.99 10.85 -17.15
N THR A 57 5.54 12.06 -17.32
CA THR A 57 6.36 12.34 -18.50
C THR A 57 7.79 11.86 -18.29
N GLU A 58 8.38 11.23 -19.30
CA GLU A 58 9.83 10.99 -19.34
C GLU A 58 10.58 12.30 -19.01
N THR A 59 11.61 12.22 -18.16
CA THR A 59 12.48 13.36 -17.85
C THR A 59 13.07 13.92 -19.14
N THR A 60 13.43 15.21 -19.13
CA THR A 60 13.95 15.91 -20.32
C THR A 60 15.34 15.39 -20.68
N GLY A 61 15.43 14.20 -21.27
CA GLY A 61 16.67 13.43 -21.39
C GLY A 61 16.50 12.03 -21.99
N GLY A 62 15.30 11.43 -21.87
CA GLY A 62 14.86 10.37 -22.77
C GLY A 62 15.04 8.92 -22.33
N GLU A 63 15.00 8.61 -21.03
CA GLU A 63 14.73 7.23 -20.59
C GLU A 63 13.68 7.26 -19.46
N ASP A 64 12.63 6.45 -19.62
CA ASP A 64 11.59 6.20 -18.62
C ASP A 64 12.21 5.50 -17.39
N ASP A 65 12.56 6.30 -16.39
CA ASP A 65 13.24 5.87 -15.16
C ASP A 65 12.27 5.40 -14.05
N VAL A 66 10.96 5.44 -14.30
CA VAL A 66 9.94 5.08 -13.32
C VAL A 66 9.94 3.56 -13.10
N ALA A 67 10.24 3.16 -11.87
CA ALA A 67 10.21 1.77 -11.44
C ALA A 67 8.82 1.35 -10.96
N GLU A 68 8.17 2.22 -10.19
CA GLU A 68 6.92 1.91 -9.51
C GLU A 68 6.02 3.15 -9.43
N VAL A 69 4.71 2.95 -9.59
CA VAL A 69 3.70 3.97 -9.33
C VAL A 69 2.68 3.41 -8.37
N ASN A 70 2.34 4.19 -7.36
CA ASN A 70 1.29 3.88 -6.40
C ASN A 70 0.19 4.93 -6.45
N PHE A 71 -1.06 4.50 -6.35
CA PHE A 71 -2.12 5.37 -5.90
C PHE A 71 -2.06 5.48 -4.37
N ALA A 72 -2.23 6.68 -3.83
CA ALA A 72 -2.20 6.91 -2.40
C ALA A 72 -3.33 7.83 -1.94
N VAL A 73 -3.84 7.54 -0.75
CA VAL A 73 -4.76 8.39 -0.01
C VAL A 73 -4.10 8.77 1.30
N ALA A 74 -4.06 10.08 1.55
CA ALA A 74 -3.38 10.65 2.69
C ALA A 74 -4.27 11.65 3.44
N GLU A 75 -3.96 11.87 4.71
CA GLU A 75 -4.56 12.93 5.53
C GLU A 75 -3.48 13.90 6.00
N LEU A 76 -3.77 15.20 5.93
CA LEU A 76 -2.90 16.21 6.51
C LEU A 76 -3.27 16.50 7.96
N ILE A 77 -2.45 16.01 8.89
CA ILE A 77 -2.61 16.22 10.33
C ILE A 77 -1.43 17.04 10.86
N SER A 78 -1.71 18.25 11.35
CA SER A 78 -0.70 19.14 11.96
C SER A 78 0.55 19.38 11.10
N GLY A 79 0.40 19.43 9.77
CA GLY A 79 1.50 19.64 8.82
C GLY A 79 2.25 18.37 8.42
N THR A 80 1.85 17.20 8.93
CA THR A 80 2.36 15.88 8.54
C THR A 80 1.34 15.19 7.65
N THR A 81 1.78 14.61 6.53
CA THR A 81 0.92 13.87 5.61
C THR A 81 0.98 12.39 5.98
N PHE A 82 -0.08 11.84 6.57
CA PHE A 82 -0.19 10.42 6.91
C PHE A 82 -0.83 9.65 5.76
N LEU A 83 -0.22 8.56 5.31
CA LEU A 83 -0.78 7.69 4.27
C LEU A 83 -1.71 6.67 4.92
N TYR A 84 -2.99 6.77 4.59
CA TYR A 84 -4.02 5.81 5.00
C TYR A 84 -4.11 4.62 4.06
N MET A 85 -3.87 4.89 2.78
CA MET A 85 -3.81 3.89 1.75
C MET A 85 -2.68 4.20 0.79
N ARG A 86 -2.08 3.14 0.32
CA ARG A 86 -1.17 3.08 -0.80
C ARG A 86 -1.41 1.73 -1.45
N TYR A 87 -1.36 1.65 -2.76
CA TYR A 87 -1.23 0.36 -3.46
C TYR A 87 -0.64 0.61 -4.85
N PRO A 88 0.14 -0.36 -5.37
CA PRO A 88 0.73 -0.26 -6.69
C PRO A 88 -0.35 -0.22 -7.77
N ILE A 89 -0.09 0.53 -8.84
CA ILE A 89 -0.96 0.61 -10.00
C ILE A 89 -0.14 0.44 -11.28
N GLU A 90 -0.77 -0.10 -12.32
CA GLU A 90 -0.17 -0.15 -13.63
C GLU A 90 -0.32 1.18 -14.36
N ARG A 91 0.58 1.43 -15.32
CA ARG A 91 0.54 2.62 -16.18
C ARG A 91 -0.26 2.29 -17.44
N ASP A 92 -1.18 3.16 -17.82
CA ASP A 92 -1.89 3.00 -19.09
C ASP A 92 -0.94 3.23 -20.27
N THR A 93 -1.34 2.71 -21.45
CA THR A 93 -0.64 3.02 -22.70
C THR A 93 -0.55 4.54 -22.93
N GLY A 94 0.68 5.08 -22.95
CA GLY A 94 0.96 6.52 -23.16
C GLY A 94 1.19 7.34 -21.88
N ASP A 95 1.64 6.68 -20.81
CA ASP A 95 2.12 7.28 -19.55
C ASP A 95 1.06 8.08 -18.76
N ASN A 96 -0.21 7.81 -19.03
CA ASN A 96 -1.30 8.33 -18.23
C ASN A 96 -1.56 7.40 -17.04
N LEU A 97 -1.81 8.01 -15.89
CA LEU A 97 -2.28 7.31 -14.70
C LEU A 97 -3.75 7.64 -14.53
N GLN A 98 -4.59 6.62 -14.35
CA GLN A 98 -6.02 6.81 -14.10
C GLN A 98 -6.52 5.82 -13.05
N ILE A 99 -7.10 6.34 -11.97
CA ILE A 99 -7.74 5.53 -10.93
C ILE A 99 -9.10 6.10 -10.59
N LYS A 100 -10.10 5.21 -10.47
CA LYS A 100 -11.40 5.55 -9.89
C LYS A 100 -11.40 5.22 -8.40
N TRP A 101 -11.96 6.11 -7.60
CA TRP A 101 -11.98 6.00 -6.15
C TRP A 101 -13.30 6.49 -5.56
N ASN A 102 -13.85 5.72 -4.61
CA ASN A 102 -15.20 5.90 -4.05
C ASN A 102 -15.19 6.44 -2.60
N GLY A 103 -14.05 6.97 -2.13
CA GLY A 103 -13.93 7.48 -0.75
C GLY A 103 -13.74 6.39 0.32
N LYS A 104 -13.62 5.12 -0.07
CA LYS A 104 -13.36 4.00 0.85
C LYS A 104 -11.88 3.67 0.94
N GLY A 105 -11.51 2.96 2.01
CA GLY A 105 -10.24 2.30 2.13
C GLY A 105 -10.28 0.97 2.84
N PHE A 106 -9.15 0.27 2.76
CA PHE A 106 -8.95 -1.03 3.37
C PHE A 106 -8.86 -0.92 4.89
N ALA A 107 -9.56 -1.80 5.59
CA ALA A 107 -9.60 -1.84 7.03
C ALA A 107 -9.57 -3.28 7.56
N LEU A 108 -8.76 -3.51 8.59
CA LEU A 108 -8.77 -4.77 9.33
C LEU A 108 -9.91 -4.78 10.35
N THR A 109 -10.57 -5.92 10.50
CA THR A 109 -11.51 -6.17 11.59
C THR A 109 -11.27 -7.53 12.23
N GLY A 110 -11.38 -7.58 13.55
CA GLY A 110 -11.07 -8.76 14.35
C GLY A 110 -12.28 -9.60 14.76
N ASP A 111 -13.51 -9.08 14.73
CA ASP A 111 -14.74 -9.84 15.01
C ASP A 111 -15.98 -9.07 14.53
N ASN A 112 -16.76 -9.67 13.62
CA ASN A 112 -18.08 -9.20 13.16
C ASN A 112 -18.15 -7.75 12.62
N GLY A 113 -17.02 -7.11 12.30
CA GLY A 113 -16.98 -5.76 11.70
C GLY A 113 -17.29 -4.60 12.65
N SER A 114 -17.42 -4.85 13.97
CA SER A 114 -17.84 -3.81 14.94
C SER A 114 -16.75 -2.82 15.31
N THR A 115 -15.49 -3.27 15.25
CA THR A 115 -14.30 -2.43 15.37
C THR A 115 -13.45 -2.67 14.13
N TYR A 116 -12.86 -1.59 13.61
CA TYR A 116 -11.97 -1.64 12.47
C TYR A 116 -10.94 -0.53 12.56
N THR A 117 -9.81 -0.74 11.91
CA THR A 117 -8.77 0.29 11.71
C THR A 117 -8.36 0.24 10.25
N PHE A 118 -8.11 1.40 9.67
CA PHE A 118 -7.60 1.48 8.31
C PHE A 118 -6.17 0.96 8.25
N VAL A 119 -5.79 0.38 7.12
CA VAL A 119 -4.46 -0.20 6.94
C VAL A 119 -3.89 0.18 5.58
N PRO A 120 -2.59 0.51 5.51
CA PRO A 120 -1.92 0.61 4.22
C PRO A 120 -1.73 -0.78 3.63
N VAL A 121 -1.83 -0.86 2.32
CA VAL A 121 -1.48 -2.04 1.54
C VAL A 121 -0.09 -1.81 0.94
N THR A 122 0.84 -2.73 1.17
CA THR A 122 2.21 -2.60 0.64
C THR A 122 2.43 -3.36 -0.65
N ASP A 123 1.56 -4.31 -0.95
CA ASP A 123 1.61 -5.08 -2.18
C ASP A 123 0.19 -5.46 -2.61
N PHE A 124 -0.06 -5.41 -3.90
CA PHE A 124 -1.36 -5.64 -4.51
C PHE A 124 -1.15 -6.33 -5.86
N GLU A 125 -1.02 -7.66 -5.81
CA GLU A 125 -0.63 -8.46 -6.97
C GLU A 125 -1.80 -9.31 -7.44
N ARG A 126 -2.10 -9.32 -8.73
CA ARG A 126 -3.13 -10.21 -9.30
C ARG A 126 -2.65 -11.67 -9.23
N ILE A 127 -3.48 -12.57 -8.70
CA ILE A 127 -3.15 -14.00 -8.55
C ILE A 127 -3.65 -14.82 -9.74
N ASP A 128 -4.74 -14.40 -10.39
CA ASP A 128 -5.37 -15.16 -11.47
C ASP A 128 -4.86 -14.72 -12.85
N ASP A 129 -4.21 -15.66 -13.54
CA ASP A 129 -3.72 -15.57 -14.92
C ASP A 129 -4.84 -15.80 -15.97
N GLU A 130 -6.06 -16.19 -15.57
CA GLU A 130 -7.17 -16.29 -16.51
C GLU A 130 -7.45 -14.93 -17.16
N GLU A 131 -7.64 -14.95 -18.48
CA GLU A 131 -7.71 -13.81 -19.41
C GLU A 131 -8.16 -12.52 -18.72
N GLU A 132 -7.36 -11.45 -18.83
CA GLU A 132 -7.77 -10.09 -18.47
C GLU A 132 -9.27 -9.94 -18.77
N ASN A 133 -10.10 -9.90 -17.72
CA ASN A 133 -11.35 -9.19 -17.90
C ASN A 133 -10.88 -7.77 -18.23
N ASP A 134 -11.24 -7.27 -19.41
CA ASP A 134 -10.87 -5.92 -19.89
C ASP A 134 -11.23 -4.81 -18.87
N ASP A 135 -12.00 -5.14 -17.84
CA ASP A 135 -12.45 -4.27 -16.76
C ASP A 135 -11.54 -4.26 -15.51
N GLY A 136 -10.51 -5.10 -15.42
CA GLY A 136 -9.61 -5.19 -14.26
C GLY A 136 -10.15 -5.99 -13.06
N SER A 137 -11.29 -6.65 -13.19
CA SER A 137 -11.82 -7.53 -12.15
C SER A 137 -11.02 -8.83 -12.04
N GLY A 138 -10.79 -9.29 -10.81
CA GLY A 138 -9.93 -10.46 -10.57
C GLY A 138 -9.68 -10.76 -9.10
N GLU A 139 -8.91 -11.82 -8.85
CA GLU A 139 -8.38 -12.17 -7.53
C GLU A 139 -6.99 -11.56 -7.33
N TYR A 140 -6.77 -10.93 -6.17
CA TYR A 140 -5.54 -10.23 -5.82
C TYR A 140 -5.01 -10.70 -4.46
N SER A 141 -3.69 -10.80 -4.37
CA SER A 141 -2.93 -10.96 -3.14
C SER A 141 -2.62 -9.58 -2.59
N VAL A 142 -2.98 -9.37 -1.33
CA VAL A 142 -2.78 -8.11 -0.63
C VAL A 142 -1.91 -8.35 0.59
N THR A 143 -0.82 -7.58 0.69
CA THR A 143 0.06 -7.59 1.87
C THR A 143 -0.15 -6.37 2.74
N ILE A 144 -0.21 -6.56 4.06
CA ILE A 144 -0.39 -5.49 5.04
C ILE A 144 0.65 -5.63 6.15
N PRO A 145 1.51 -4.61 6.38
CA PRO A 145 2.50 -4.63 7.44
C PRO A 145 1.85 -4.27 8.79
N VAL A 146 2.13 -5.07 9.81
CA VAL A 146 1.60 -4.86 11.14
C VAL A 146 2.60 -5.19 12.24
N VAL A 147 2.34 -4.68 13.43
CA VAL A 147 2.95 -5.19 14.67
C VAL A 147 1.96 -6.13 15.32
N TYR A 148 2.39 -7.36 15.59
CA TYR A 148 1.60 -8.40 16.23
C TYR A 148 2.05 -8.64 17.67
N LEU A 149 1.09 -8.65 18.58
CA LEU A 149 1.28 -9.03 19.98
C LEU A 149 0.51 -10.33 20.26
N PRO A 150 1.20 -11.42 20.64
CA PRO A 150 0.56 -12.69 20.93
C PRO A 150 -0.48 -12.64 22.05
N SER A 151 -1.41 -13.60 22.03
CA SER A 151 -2.50 -13.68 23.00
C SER A 151 -1.98 -13.75 24.45
N GLY A 152 -2.62 -13.00 25.34
CA GLY A 152 -2.24 -12.94 26.76
C GLY A 152 -1.02 -12.07 27.08
N GLN A 153 -0.28 -11.58 26.09
CA GLN A 153 0.79 -10.61 26.29
C GLN A 153 0.25 -9.19 26.43
N THR A 154 0.99 -8.34 27.13
CA THR A 154 0.60 -6.94 27.38
C THR A 154 1.67 -5.92 27.01
N ASP A 155 2.91 -6.37 26.81
CA ASP A 155 4.06 -5.51 26.58
C ASP A 155 4.47 -5.57 25.11
N TRP A 156 4.20 -4.48 24.38
CA TRP A 156 4.53 -4.36 22.97
C TRP A 156 6.04 -4.27 22.73
N ASP A 157 6.82 -3.75 23.69
CA ASP A 157 8.26 -3.50 23.49
C ASP A 157 9.08 -4.78 23.50
N THR A 158 8.58 -5.84 24.15
CA THR A 158 9.33 -7.07 24.38
C THR A 158 8.72 -8.31 23.74
N ALA A 159 7.40 -8.34 23.56
CA ALA A 159 6.69 -9.52 23.08
C ALA A 159 6.07 -9.35 21.69
N ALA A 160 6.09 -8.14 21.13
CA ALA A 160 5.57 -7.92 19.79
C ALA A 160 6.63 -8.11 18.70
N SER A 161 6.19 -8.50 17.52
CA SER A 161 7.01 -8.60 16.32
C SER A 161 6.37 -7.88 15.15
N THR A 162 7.19 -7.40 14.22
CA THR A 162 6.71 -6.88 12.94
C THR A 162 6.48 -8.05 12.01
N ILE A 163 5.25 -8.18 11.53
CA ILE A 163 4.84 -9.24 10.60
C ILE A 163 4.10 -8.63 9.42
N THR A 164 4.02 -9.39 8.34
CA THR A 164 3.18 -9.08 7.19
C THR A 164 2.02 -10.04 7.14
N LEU A 165 0.81 -9.51 7.00
CA LEU A 165 -0.41 -10.27 6.79
C LEU A 165 -0.66 -10.40 5.28
N ASN A 166 -1.09 -11.57 4.84
CA ASN A 166 -1.55 -11.81 3.48
C ASN A 166 -3.05 -12.10 3.44
N PHE A 167 -3.71 -11.48 2.47
CA PHE A 167 -5.10 -11.73 2.12
C PHE A 167 -5.22 -12.03 0.64
N SER A 168 -6.09 -12.97 0.29
CA SER A 168 -6.67 -13.03 -1.05
C SER A 168 -7.97 -12.24 -1.02
N ILE A 169 -8.13 -11.32 -1.97
CA ILE A 169 -9.35 -10.53 -2.16
C ILE A 169 -9.83 -10.69 -3.61
N LYS A 170 -11.14 -10.57 -3.82
CA LYS A 170 -11.68 -10.39 -5.17
C LYS A 170 -12.13 -8.96 -5.34
N VAL A 171 -11.75 -8.33 -6.44
CA VAL A 171 -12.18 -6.98 -6.79
C VAL A 171 -13.20 -7.05 -7.92
N ASP A 172 -14.33 -6.39 -7.71
CA ASP A 172 -15.34 -6.12 -8.74
C ASP A 172 -15.23 -4.64 -9.14
N THR A 173 -14.75 -4.38 -10.35
CA THR A 173 -14.44 -3.03 -10.85
C THR A 173 -15.67 -2.27 -11.35
N ASP A 174 -16.82 -2.95 -11.52
CA ASP A 174 -18.10 -2.31 -11.83
C ASP A 174 -18.71 -1.66 -10.56
N SER A 175 -18.54 -2.32 -9.42
CA SER A 175 -19.05 -1.86 -8.12
C SER A 175 -18.02 -1.14 -7.25
N PHE A 176 -16.73 -1.25 -7.56
CA PHE A 176 -15.62 -0.80 -6.70
C PHE A 176 -15.74 -1.37 -5.28
N ASP A 177 -16.18 -2.61 -5.18
CA ASP A 177 -16.38 -3.32 -3.92
C ASP A 177 -15.49 -4.56 -3.84
N LEU A 178 -14.94 -4.81 -2.65
CA LEU A 178 -14.31 -6.09 -2.32
C LEU A 178 -15.37 -7.21 -2.19
N GLN A 179 -15.20 -8.28 -2.97
CA GLN A 179 -16.06 -9.44 -2.97
C GLN A 179 -15.36 -10.69 -2.42
N GLY A 180 -15.50 -10.93 -1.13
CA GLY A 180 -14.88 -12.09 -0.52
C GLY A 180 -13.40 -11.83 -0.26
N GLN A 181 -12.99 -12.28 0.91
CA GLN A 181 -11.68 -12.05 1.48
C GLN A 181 -11.30 -13.31 2.25
N ALA A 182 -10.09 -13.79 2.04
CA ALA A 182 -9.55 -14.91 2.77
C ALA A 182 -8.21 -14.50 3.34
N PHE A 183 -8.09 -14.48 4.67
CA PHE A 183 -6.78 -14.43 5.30
C PHE A 183 -6.01 -15.71 4.91
N THR A 184 -4.89 -15.53 4.20
CA THR A 184 -4.12 -16.65 3.65
C THR A 184 -2.92 -17.00 4.51
N GLY A 185 -2.41 -16.07 5.31
CA GLY A 185 -1.36 -16.33 6.29
C GLY A 185 -0.66 -15.06 6.78
N ALA A 186 0.29 -15.25 7.68
CA ALA A 186 1.18 -14.19 8.13
C ALA A 186 2.62 -14.68 8.18
N TYR A 187 3.57 -13.76 8.04
CA TYR A 187 4.98 -14.08 8.04
C TYR A 187 5.82 -12.94 8.62
N GLU A 188 6.98 -13.30 9.14
CA GLU A 188 8.02 -12.38 9.58
C GLU A 188 9.21 -12.49 8.63
N ASN A 189 9.76 -11.36 8.19
CA ASN A 189 11.00 -11.34 7.43
C ASN A 189 12.18 -11.20 8.41
N THR A 190 12.95 -12.28 8.57
CA THR A 190 14.12 -12.32 9.46
C THR A 190 15.41 -12.30 8.65
N ASP A 191 16.55 -12.08 9.30
CA ASP A 191 17.87 -12.23 8.66
C ASP A 191 18.09 -13.62 8.04
N SER A 192 17.34 -14.64 8.50
CA SER A 192 17.40 -16.01 8.00
C SER A 192 16.35 -16.31 6.92
N GLY A 193 15.56 -15.31 6.51
CA GLY A 193 14.49 -15.41 5.54
C GLY A 193 13.08 -15.30 6.15
N ILE A 194 12.09 -15.65 5.31
CA ILE A 194 10.67 -15.55 5.62
C ILE A 194 10.25 -16.71 6.54
N THR A 195 9.70 -16.38 7.70
CA THR A 195 9.20 -17.35 8.69
C THR A 195 7.69 -17.20 8.86
N PRO A 196 6.88 -18.27 8.68
CA PRO A 196 5.44 -18.21 8.95
C PRO A 196 5.15 -17.89 10.41
N VAL A 197 4.11 -17.08 10.64
CA VAL A 197 3.63 -16.70 11.98
C VAL A 197 2.20 -17.18 12.15
N ASP A 198 1.98 -18.02 13.16
CA ASP A 198 0.64 -18.44 13.57
C ASP A 198 -0.01 -17.32 14.38
N ILE A 199 -1.02 -16.66 13.81
CA ILE A 199 -1.81 -15.66 14.53
C ILE A 199 -2.92 -16.32 15.34
N GLU A 200 -2.94 -16.06 16.64
CA GLU A 200 -3.90 -16.67 17.58
C GLU A 200 -5.07 -15.75 17.92
N THR A 201 -6.25 -16.35 18.14
CA THR A 201 -7.40 -15.66 18.75
C THR A 201 -7.01 -15.01 20.09
N GLY A 202 -7.42 -13.77 20.28
CA GLY A 202 -7.08 -12.93 21.42
C GLY A 202 -5.73 -12.20 21.30
N GLY A 203 -4.94 -12.51 20.26
CA GLY A 203 -3.79 -11.70 19.86
C GLY A 203 -4.22 -10.30 19.41
N LYS A 204 -3.28 -9.37 19.34
CA LYS A 204 -3.54 -7.97 18.97
C LYS A 204 -2.64 -7.52 17.84
N ILE A 205 -3.15 -6.61 17.03
CA ILE A 205 -2.48 -6.09 15.84
C ILE A 205 -2.54 -4.57 15.87
N LYS A 206 -1.42 -3.92 15.57
CA LYS A 206 -1.32 -2.49 15.23
C LYS A 206 -0.89 -2.36 13.77
N PRO A 207 -1.60 -1.59 12.93
CA PRO A 207 -1.12 -1.25 11.59
C PRO A 207 0.20 -0.48 11.65
N ILE A 208 1.06 -0.71 10.65
CA ILE A 208 2.22 0.14 10.39
C ILE A 208 1.83 1.08 9.26
N PHE A 209 1.43 2.30 9.61
CA PHE A 209 1.17 3.38 8.66
C PHE A 209 2.48 3.95 8.10
N GLU A 210 2.36 4.86 7.14
CA GLU A 210 3.47 5.67 6.65
C GLU A 210 3.12 7.15 6.78
N TYR A 211 4.11 8.02 6.96
CA TYR A 211 3.92 9.46 6.86
C TYR A 211 5.07 10.12 6.11
N ILE A 212 4.76 11.24 5.47
CA ILE A 212 5.72 12.07 4.75
C ILE A 212 6.05 13.29 5.61
N LEU A 213 7.33 13.45 5.92
CA LEU A 213 7.89 14.61 6.60
C LEU A 213 9.10 15.12 5.84
N ASN A 214 9.05 16.38 5.39
CA ASN A 214 10.11 17.03 4.60
C ASN A 214 10.52 16.23 3.35
N GLY A 215 9.58 15.58 2.68
CA GLY A 215 9.84 14.78 1.47
C GLY A 215 10.53 13.44 1.75
N ILE A 216 10.46 12.94 2.99
CA ILE A 216 10.96 11.61 3.36
C ILE A 216 9.79 10.80 3.93
N LEU A 217 9.67 9.54 3.48
CA LEU A 217 8.68 8.59 3.94
C LEU A 217 9.20 7.87 5.19
N TYR A 218 8.37 7.79 6.24
CA TYR A 218 8.71 7.14 7.50
C TYR A 218 7.60 6.18 7.93
N PRO A 219 7.94 4.99 8.45
CA PRO A 219 6.95 4.12 9.07
C PRO A 219 6.44 4.74 10.38
N TYR A 220 5.17 4.52 10.69
CA TYR A 220 4.49 4.97 11.91
C TYR A 220 3.58 3.89 12.46
N ILE A 221 3.93 3.39 13.64
CA ILE A 221 3.07 2.50 14.42
C ILE A 221 2.18 3.40 15.29
N SER A 222 0.86 3.30 15.13
CA SER A 222 -0.06 4.14 15.90
C SER A 222 -0.02 3.80 17.40
N GLU A 223 -0.07 4.85 18.22
CA GLU A 223 -0.28 4.74 19.67
C GLU A 223 -1.74 4.93 20.08
N ASP A 224 -2.64 5.20 19.13
CA ASP A 224 -4.07 5.30 19.41
C ASP A 224 -4.64 3.91 19.75
N PRO A 225 -5.26 3.72 20.93
CA PRO A 225 -5.88 2.45 21.28
C PRO A 225 -7.00 2.01 20.33
N THR A 226 -7.60 2.94 19.58
CA THR A 226 -8.64 2.64 18.58
C THR A 226 -8.08 1.97 17.32
N ASP A 227 -6.78 2.10 17.06
CA ASP A 227 -6.09 1.42 15.97
C ASP A 227 -5.64 -0.01 16.33
N ILE A 228 -5.88 -0.45 17.58
CA ILE A 228 -5.52 -1.79 18.01
C ILE A 228 -6.68 -2.74 17.73
N ILE A 229 -6.46 -3.68 16.80
CA ILE A 229 -7.40 -4.77 16.52
C ILE A 229 -7.09 -5.96 17.40
N THR A 230 -8.09 -6.48 18.10
CA THR A 230 -7.99 -7.78 18.75
C THR A 230 -8.49 -8.85 17.79
N ILE A 231 -7.64 -9.83 17.48
CA ILE A 231 -7.95 -10.94 16.59
C ILE A 231 -8.98 -11.83 17.24
N GLY A 232 -10.10 -12.07 16.56
CA GLY A 232 -11.15 -12.96 17.02
C GLY A 232 -11.03 -14.35 16.43
N GLN A 233 -12.15 -14.90 15.97
CA GLN A 233 -12.14 -16.21 15.27
C GLN A 233 -11.62 -16.10 13.85
N SER A 234 -11.84 -14.96 13.20
CA SER A 234 -11.30 -14.61 11.90
C SER A 234 -10.61 -13.25 11.98
N LEU A 235 -9.67 -13.04 11.07
CA LEU A 235 -9.17 -11.72 10.73
C LEU A 235 -9.62 -11.41 9.31
N ASP A 236 -10.21 -10.24 9.13
CA ASP A 236 -10.96 -9.90 7.95
C ASP A 236 -10.48 -8.55 7.41
N LEU A 237 -10.28 -8.46 6.09
CA LEU A 237 -9.92 -7.24 5.39
C LEU A 237 -11.13 -6.71 4.63
N VAL A 238 -11.72 -5.61 5.09
CA VAL A 238 -12.95 -5.04 4.54
C VAL A 238 -12.71 -3.64 3.98
N GLU A 239 -13.62 -3.16 3.13
CA GLU A 239 -13.67 -1.75 2.79
C GLU A 239 -14.55 -0.96 3.77
N LYS A 240 -14.06 0.20 4.16
CA LYS A 240 -14.80 1.17 4.96
C LYS A 240 -14.67 2.55 4.35
N ARG A 241 -15.76 3.32 4.37
CA ARG A 241 -15.73 4.72 4.00
C ARG A 241 -14.86 5.48 4.99
N LEU A 242 -13.94 6.31 4.49
CA LEU A 242 -13.12 7.16 5.35
C LEU A 242 -14.02 8.17 6.10
N PRO A 243 -13.65 8.55 7.35
CA PRO A 243 -14.42 9.49 8.14
C PRO A 243 -14.61 10.86 7.46
N ALA A 244 -15.84 11.39 7.46
CA ALA A 244 -16.09 12.73 6.93
C ALA A 244 -15.37 13.85 7.74
N GLY A 245 -15.11 14.98 7.08
CA GLY A 245 -14.61 16.20 7.73
C GLY A 245 -13.10 16.27 7.99
N SER A 246 -12.34 15.29 7.49
CA SER A 246 -10.87 15.29 7.51
C SER A 246 -10.27 15.97 6.26
N ASN A 247 -9.00 16.39 6.36
CA ASN A 247 -8.27 17.03 5.26
C ASN A 247 -7.58 15.98 4.39
N TYR A 248 -8.37 15.28 3.57
CA TYR A 248 -7.85 14.24 2.69
C TYR A 248 -7.18 14.78 1.43
N ARG A 249 -6.22 13.98 0.96
CA ARG A 249 -5.49 14.16 -0.28
C ARG A 249 -5.40 12.82 -0.99
N ILE A 250 -5.57 12.85 -2.29
CA ILE A 250 -5.36 11.68 -3.14
C ILE A 250 -4.41 12.04 -4.27
N GLY A 251 -3.70 11.04 -4.79
CA GLY A 251 -2.76 11.25 -5.88
C GLY A 251 -1.87 10.06 -6.10
N PHE A 252 -0.73 10.32 -6.73
CA PHE A 252 0.21 9.28 -7.12
C PHE A 252 1.56 9.51 -6.47
N ILE A 253 2.19 8.42 -6.07
CA ILE A 253 3.58 8.35 -5.63
C ILE A 253 4.33 7.57 -6.69
N ALA A 254 5.29 8.21 -7.36
CA ALA A 254 6.16 7.55 -8.33
C ALA A 254 7.57 7.44 -7.78
N THR A 255 8.19 6.28 -7.97
CA THR A 255 9.55 5.96 -7.54
C THR A 255 10.36 5.51 -8.74
N ASP A 256 11.59 5.97 -8.87
CA ASP A 256 12.53 5.53 -9.92
C ASP A 256 13.32 4.27 -9.50
N TYR A 257 14.18 3.76 -10.39
CA TYR A 257 15.08 2.63 -10.09
C TYR A 257 16.22 2.96 -9.11
N SER A 258 16.43 4.24 -8.81
CA SER A 258 17.43 4.77 -7.87
C SER A 258 16.82 5.10 -6.49
N GLU A 259 15.54 4.78 -6.28
CA GLU A 259 14.75 5.04 -5.07
C GLU A 259 14.45 6.54 -4.81
N ASN A 260 14.66 7.42 -5.79
CA ASN A 260 14.12 8.78 -5.73
C ASN A 260 12.61 8.72 -6.00
N TRP A 261 11.85 9.60 -5.36
CA TRP A 261 10.41 9.59 -5.47
C TRP A 261 9.80 10.98 -5.45
N ILE A 262 8.62 11.08 -6.02
CA ILE A 262 7.75 12.25 -5.98
C ILE A 262 6.34 11.83 -5.58
N ALA A 263 5.66 12.70 -4.82
CA ALA A 263 4.24 12.54 -4.57
C ALA A 263 3.50 13.84 -4.84
N ASN A 264 2.54 13.77 -5.75
CA ASN A 264 1.67 14.87 -6.09
C ASN A 264 0.25 14.59 -5.61
N TRP A 265 -0.45 15.64 -5.20
CA TRP A 265 -1.69 15.51 -4.45
C TRP A 265 -2.75 16.47 -4.97
N VAL A 266 -4.01 16.02 -4.93
CA VAL A 266 -5.19 16.87 -4.98
C VAL A 266 -5.97 16.73 -3.68
N ASN A 267 -6.50 17.85 -3.16
CA ASN A 267 -7.30 17.81 -1.94
C ASN A 267 -8.72 17.34 -2.27
N VAL A 268 -9.27 16.49 -1.42
CA VAL A 268 -10.63 15.97 -1.54
C VAL A 268 -11.35 16.05 -0.20
N ILE A 269 -12.66 16.23 -0.26
CA ILE A 269 -13.56 16.29 0.87
C ILE A 269 -14.44 15.04 0.83
N ILE A 270 -14.58 14.38 1.97
CA ILE A 270 -15.53 13.28 2.14
C ILE A 270 -16.68 13.81 3.00
N GLU A 271 -17.89 13.70 2.46
CA GLU A 271 -19.15 14.10 3.11
C GLU A 271 -19.79 12.94 3.88
#